data_AF-F0LJR1-F1
#
_entry.id   AF-F0LJR1-F1
#
_cell.length_a   1.000
_cell.length_b   1.000
_cell.length_c   1.000
_cell.angle_alpha   90.00
_cell.angle_beta   90.00
_cell.angle_gamma   90.00
#
_symmetry.space_group_name_H-M   'P 1'
#
loop_
_entity.id
_entity.type
_entity.pdbx_description
1 polymer ?
#
loop_
_entity_poly.entity_id
_entity_poly.type
_entity_poly.pdbx_seq_one_letter_code
_entity_poly.pdbx_strand_id
1 'polypeptide(L)'
;MLRIMLDSALHVLLIFMYYSFLKTAIEVFTYKKPRKLLLLTISIFGVFISLYIDIFLGFFFLFIMLLITGLNSREAIVSALTAEFGFIIALVVVMFILTTIGTIYNIPGFRFEIRFEELLRYMRG
;
A
#
# COMPACT_ATOMS: atom_id res chain seq x y z
N MET A 1 -25.09 -1.50 -0.71
CA MET A 1 -24.52 -1.71 -2.06
C MET A 1 -23.42 -0.70 -2.38
N LEU A 2 -23.73 0.58 -2.65
CA LEU A 2 -22.74 1.60 -3.07
C LEU A 2 -21.44 1.62 -2.25
N ARG A 3 -21.53 1.65 -0.91
CA ARG A 3 -20.36 1.63 -0.02
C ARG A 3 -19.41 0.46 -0.30
N ILE A 4 -19.94 -0.77 -0.39
CA ILE A 4 -19.14 -1.98 -0.64
C ILE A 4 -18.40 -1.90 -1.99
N MET A 5 -19.03 -1.32 -3.01
CA MET A 5 -18.39 -1.11 -4.32
C MET A 5 -17.28 -0.05 -4.23
N LEU A 6 -17.49 0.99 -3.43
CA LEU A 6 -16.50 2.03 -3.13
C LEU A 6 -15.28 1.46 -2.40
N ASP A 7 -15.53 0.73 -1.31
CA ASP A 7 -14.52 0.07 -0.48
C ASP A 7 -13.70 -0.91 -1.35
N SER A 8 -14.37 -1.70 -2.19
CA SER A 8 -13.71 -2.64 -3.12
C SER A 8 -12.84 -1.93 -4.16
N ALA A 9 -13.34 -0.83 -4.75
CA ALA A 9 -12.57 -0.02 -5.70
C ALA A 9 -11.32 0.61 -5.05
N LEU A 10 -11.42 1.02 -3.78
CA LEU A 10 -10.29 1.55 -3.02
C LEU A 10 -9.23 0.48 -2.72
N HIS A 11 -9.63 -0.74 -2.37
CA HIS A 11 -8.66 -1.83 -2.19
C HIS A 11 -7.95 -2.19 -3.50
N VAL A 12 -8.68 -2.22 -4.64
CA VAL A 12 -8.08 -2.45 -5.97
C VAL A 12 -7.10 -1.31 -6.33
N LEU A 13 -7.45 -0.05 -6.05
CA LEU A 13 -6.56 1.10 -6.26
C LEU A 13 -5.30 1.00 -5.39
N LEU A 14 -5.44 0.71 -4.10
CA LEU A 14 -4.33 0.57 -3.16
C LEU A 14 -3.38 -0.58 -3.54
N ILE A 15 -3.92 -1.73 -3.96
CA ILE A 15 -3.14 -2.85 -4.51
C ILE A 15 -2.37 -2.43 -5.78
N PHE A 16 -3.00 -1.67 -6.68
CA PHE A 16 -2.34 -1.18 -7.90
C PHE A 16 -1.25 -0.14 -7.61
N MET A 17 -1.46 0.74 -6.63
CA MET A 17 -0.44 1.69 -6.18
C MET A 17 0.74 0.96 -5.53
N TYR A 18 0.49 0.06 -4.58
CA TYR A 18 1.54 -0.76 -3.94
C TYR A 18 2.33 -1.56 -4.96
N TYR A 19 1.66 -2.23 -5.92
CA TYR A 19 2.30 -2.92 -7.05
C TYR A 19 3.21 -1.99 -7.86
N SER A 20 2.77 -0.75 -8.10
CA SER A 20 3.53 0.25 -8.84
C SER A 20 4.78 0.72 -8.09
N PHE A 21 4.68 0.97 -6.77
CA PHE A 21 5.84 1.30 -5.94
C PHE A 21 6.82 0.13 -5.82
N LEU A 22 6.32 -1.08 -5.52
CA LEU A 22 7.12 -2.30 -5.42
C LEU A 22 7.87 -2.61 -6.72
N LYS A 23 7.17 -2.55 -7.87
CA LYS A 23 7.79 -2.72 -9.19
C LYS A 23 8.87 -1.68 -9.45
N THR A 24 8.58 -0.41 -9.18
CA THR A 24 9.52 0.70 -9.42
C THR A 24 10.75 0.57 -8.51
N ALA A 25 10.57 0.23 -7.24
CA ALA A 25 11.66 0.02 -6.30
C ALA A 25 12.58 -1.13 -6.74
N ILE A 26 12.03 -2.29 -7.14
CA ILE A 26 12.84 -3.41 -7.64
C ILE A 26 13.56 -3.01 -8.93
N GLU A 27 12.88 -2.39 -9.90
CA GLU A 27 13.49 -2.01 -11.18
C GLU A 27 14.58 -0.94 -11.02
N VAL A 28 14.44 0.00 -10.07
CA VAL A 28 15.42 1.08 -9.82
C VAL A 28 16.60 0.62 -8.96
N PHE A 29 16.38 -0.11 -7.86
CA PHE A 29 17.46 -0.47 -6.93
C PHE A 29 18.19 -1.76 -7.26
N THR A 30 17.61 -2.61 -8.12
CA THR A 30 18.17 -3.93 -8.44
C THR A 30 18.42 -4.17 -9.93
N TYR A 31 17.84 -3.33 -10.80
CA TYR A 31 17.85 -3.48 -12.27
C TYR A 31 17.23 -4.81 -12.80
N LYS A 32 16.68 -5.65 -11.90
CA LYS A 32 15.98 -6.89 -12.23
C LYS A 32 14.56 -6.58 -12.72
N LYS A 33 14.04 -7.38 -13.66
CA LYS A 33 12.64 -7.33 -14.10
C LYS A 33 11.84 -8.46 -13.42
N PRO A 34 11.13 -8.19 -12.31
CA PRO A 34 10.40 -9.22 -11.58
C PRO A 34 9.19 -9.77 -12.36
N ARG A 35 8.80 -11.01 -12.07
CA ARG A 35 7.64 -11.66 -12.71
C ARG A 35 6.34 -10.97 -12.27
N LYS A 36 5.62 -10.35 -13.21
CA LYS A 36 4.38 -9.58 -12.96
C LYS A 36 3.37 -10.28 -12.04
N LEU A 37 3.08 -11.56 -12.28
CA LEU A 37 2.13 -12.35 -11.49
C LEU A 37 2.58 -12.49 -10.02
N LEU A 38 3.85 -12.82 -9.80
CA LEU A 38 4.42 -12.96 -8.46
C LEU A 38 4.39 -11.62 -7.71
N LEU A 39 4.71 -10.52 -8.41
CA LEU A 39 4.68 -9.18 -7.84
C LEU A 39 3.24 -8.74 -7.50
N LEU A 40 2.25 -9.10 -8.32
CA LEU A 40 0.83 -8.91 -8.02
C LEU A 40 0.42 -9.67 -6.75
N THR A 41 0.80 -10.95 -6.62
CA THR A 41 0.51 -11.76 -5.43
C THR A 41 1.14 -11.15 -4.17
N ILE A 42 2.42 -10.75 -4.22
CA ILE A 42 3.08 -10.05 -3.11
C ILE A 42 2.36 -8.74 -2.78
N SER A 43 1.88 -7.98 -3.78
CA SER A 43 1.18 -6.71 -3.55
C SER A 43 -0.18 -6.89 -2.88
N ILE A 44 -0.92 -7.94 -3.24
CA ILE A 44 -2.21 -8.28 -2.61
C ILE A 44 -2.00 -8.62 -1.13
N PHE A 45 -1.03 -9.49 -0.81
CA PHE A 45 -0.73 -9.85 0.57
C PHE A 45 -0.09 -8.71 1.37
N GLY A 46 0.82 -7.94 0.77
CA GLY A 46 1.44 -6.77 1.40
C GLY A 46 0.41 -5.73 1.81
N VAL A 47 -0.47 -5.32 0.89
CA VAL A 47 -1.58 -4.39 1.20
C VAL A 47 -2.53 -4.98 2.24
N PHE A 48 -2.84 -6.28 2.19
CA PHE A 48 -3.69 -6.90 3.21
C PHE A 48 -3.05 -6.84 4.61
N ILE A 49 -1.76 -7.16 4.73
CA ILE A 49 -1.05 -7.16 6.02
C ILE A 49 -0.88 -5.71 6.53
N SER A 50 -0.40 -4.79 5.69
CA SER A 50 -0.18 -3.37 6.05
C SER A 50 -1.46 -2.59 6.36
N LEU A 51 -2.65 -3.05 5.93
CA LEU A 51 -3.94 -2.42 6.24
C LEU A 51 -4.70 -3.07 7.40
N TYR A 52 -4.67 -4.40 7.52
CA TYR A 52 -5.54 -5.13 8.46
C TYR A 52 -4.82 -5.74 9.67
N ILE A 53 -3.49 -5.79 9.67
CA ILE A 53 -2.69 -6.39 10.74
C ILE A 53 -1.76 -5.35 11.35
N ASP A 54 -0.71 -4.98 10.61
CA ASP A 54 0.30 -3.98 11.02
C ASP A 54 1.27 -3.73 9.85
N ILE A 55 1.81 -2.51 9.79
CA ILE A 55 2.69 -2.06 8.72
C ILE A 55 4.15 -2.53 8.86
N PHE A 56 4.63 -2.80 10.08
CA PHE A 56 5.95 -3.42 10.26
C PHE A 56 5.91 -4.91 9.88
N LEU A 57 4.80 -5.59 10.14
CA LEU A 57 4.53 -6.94 9.65
C LEU A 57 4.39 -6.99 8.12
N GLY A 58 3.78 -5.98 7.48
CA GLY A 58 3.74 -5.85 6.02
C GLY A 58 5.13 -5.66 5.41
N PHE A 59 5.91 -4.73 5.97
CA PHE A 59 7.33 -4.55 5.63
C PHE A 59 8.15 -5.85 5.77
N PHE A 60 7.98 -6.57 6.88
CA PHE A 60 8.73 -7.80 7.16
C PHE A 60 8.33 -8.96 6.22
N PHE A 61 7.04 -9.10 5.93
CA PHE A 61 6.53 -10.02 4.91
C PHE A 61 7.17 -9.73 3.54
N LEU A 62 7.15 -8.47 3.11
CA LEU A 62 7.71 -8.09 1.82
C LEU A 62 9.22 -8.30 1.77
N PHE A 63 9.96 -7.93 2.83
CA PHE A 63 11.39 -8.18 2.94
C PHE A 63 11.74 -9.67 2.79
N ILE A 64 11.00 -10.57 3.46
CA ILE A 64 11.16 -12.02 3.31
C ILE A 64 10.87 -12.46 1.87
N MET A 65 9.78 -12.00 1.25
CA MET A 65 9.44 -12.37 -0.13
C MET A 65 10.49 -11.87 -1.15
N LEU A 66 11.11 -10.72 -0.91
CA LEU A 66 12.22 -10.22 -1.71
C LEU A 66 13.49 -11.08 -1.56
N LEU A 67 13.83 -11.52 -0.34
CA LEU A 67 14.92 -12.48 -0.13
C LEU A 67 14.66 -13.82 -0.85
N ILE A 68 13.44 -14.37 -0.74
CA ILE A 68 13.03 -15.62 -1.41
C ILE A 68 13.12 -15.52 -2.94
N THR A 69 12.92 -14.32 -3.51
CA THR A 69 13.07 -14.08 -4.96
C THR A 69 14.51 -13.81 -5.42
N GLY A 70 15.51 -13.94 -4.55
CA GLY A 70 16.93 -13.78 -4.93
C GLY A 70 17.38 -12.33 -5.02
N LEU A 71 16.81 -11.44 -4.20
CA LEU A 71 17.42 -10.14 -3.90
C LEU A 71 18.46 -10.31 -2.79
N ASN A 72 19.55 -9.54 -2.86
CA ASN A 72 20.50 -9.43 -1.76
C ASN A 72 19.83 -8.70 -0.58
N SER A 73 20.26 -8.91 0.67
CA SER A 73 19.64 -8.31 1.86
C SER A 73 19.56 -6.77 1.77
N ARG A 74 20.62 -6.13 1.26
CA ARG A 74 20.65 -4.68 1.00
C ARG A 74 19.66 -4.23 -0.08
N GLU A 75 19.53 -5.00 -1.17
CA GLU A 75 18.55 -4.74 -2.24
C GLU A 75 17.12 -4.87 -1.69
N ALA A 76 16.86 -5.92 -0.92
CA ALA A 76 15.57 -6.24 -0.34
C ALA A 76 15.14 -5.19 0.69
N ILE A 77 16.03 -4.75 1.62
CA ILE A 77 15.72 -3.69 2.59
C ILE A 77 15.36 -2.37 1.88
N VAL A 78 16.19 -1.90 0.95
CA VAL A 78 15.96 -0.61 0.27
C VAL A 78 14.70 -0.65 -0.60
N SER A 79 14.45 -1.79 -1.28
CA SER A 79 13.24 -1.97 -2.07
C SER A 79 11.99 -2.04 -1.18
N ALA A 80 12.06 -2.73 -0.04
CA ALA A 80 10.96 -2.87 0.90
C ALA A 80 10.59 -1.54 1.59
N LEU A 81 11.59 -0.80 2.08
CA LEU A 81 11.37 0.53 2.66
C LEU A 81 10.73 1.46 1.62
N THR A 82 11.22 1.45 0.38
CA THR A 82 10.65 2.31 -0.68
C THR A 82 9.22 1.91 -1.07
N ALA A 83 8.90 0.61 -1.09
CA ALA A 83 7.56 0.13 -1.36
C ALA A 83 6.56 0.56 -0.26
N GLU A 84 6.88 0.33 1.01
CA GLU A 84 5.99 0.69 2.13
C GLU A 84 5.90 2.21 2.34
N PHE A 85 7.01 2.97 2.28
CA PHE A 85 6.93 4.44 2.35
C PHE A 85 6.15 5.04 1.17
N GLY A 86 6.31 4.49 -0.04
CA GLY A 86 5.50 4.86 -1.20
C GLY A 86 4.00 4.56 -0.98
N PHE A 87 3.69 3.42 -0.36
CA PHE A 87 2.33 3.04 0.00
C PHE A 87 1.71 3.94 1.07
N ILE A 88 2.44 4.32 2.13
CA ILE A 88 1.98 5.28 3.16
C ILE A 88 1.63 6.62 2.50
N ILE A 89 2.52 7.14 1.64
CA ILE A 89 2.31 8.40 0.92
C ILE A 89 1.08 8.29 0.01
N ALA A 90 0.94 7.18 -0.73
CA ALA A 90 -0.21 6.91 -1.58
C ALA A 90 -1.53 6.89 -0.80
N LEU A 91 -1.57 6.21 0.34
CA LEU A 91 -2.72 6.11 1.22
C LEU A 91 -3.15 7.49 1.74
N VAL A 92 -2.19 8.30 2.22
CA VAL A 92 -2.44 9.67 2.68
C VAL A 92 -2.97 10.56 1.54
N VAL A 93 -2.37 10.48 0.33
CA VAL A 93 -2.80 11.26 -0.84
C VAL A 93 -4.19 10.86 -1.30
N VAL A 94 -4.51 9.56 -1.36
CA VAL A 94 -5.85 9.07 -1.72
C VAL A 94 -6.86 9.55 -0.69
N MET A 95 -6.63 9.37 0.60
CA MET A 95 -7.57 9.79 1.64
C MET A 95 -7.78 11.31 1.66
N PHE A 96 -6.73 12.11 1.41
CA PHE A 96 -6.86 13.55 1.25
C PHE A 96 -7.77 13.91 0.07
N ILE A 97 -7.52 13.36 -1.14
CA ILE A 97 -8.32 13.61 -2.34
C ILE A 97 -9.78 13.23 -2.13
N LEU A 98 -10.06 12.05 -1.54
CA LEU A 98 -11.44 11.62 -1.24
C LEU A 98 -12.13 12.57 -0.25
N THR A 99 -11.43 12.99 0.80
CA THR A 99 -11.97 13.91 1.81
C THR A 99 -12.29 15.28 1.22
N THR A 100 -11.42 15.81 0.35
CA THR A 100 -11.67 17.05 -0.40
C THR A 100 -12.90 16.89 -1.32
N ILE A 101 -13.01 15.78 -2.06
CA ILE A 101 -14.17 15.50 -2.93
C ILE A 101 -15.47 15.36 -2.12
N GLY A 102 -15.46 14.61 -1.01
CA GLY A 102 -16.61 14.45 -0.12
C GLY A 102 -17.06 15.73 0.58
N THR A 103 -16.13 16.66 0.77
CA THR A 103 -16.41 18.01 1.28
C THR A 103 -17.04 18.88 0.19
N ILE A 104 -16.41 19.00 -0.98
CA ILE A 104 -16.87 19.86 -2.09
C ILE A 104 -18.24 19.42 -2.62
N TYR A 105 -18.41 18.13 -2.88
CA TYR A 105 -19.66 17.58 -3.44
C TYR A 105 -20.69 17.22 -2.36
N ASN A 106 -20.43 17.56 -1.09
CA ASN A 106 -21.30 17.31 0.05
C ASN A 106 -21.66 15.81 0.27
N ILE A 107 -20.90 14.86 -0.29
CA ILE A 107 -21.21 13.42 -0.26
C ILE A 107 -20.80 12.84 1.11
N PRO A 108 -21.76 12.38 1.95
CA PRO A 108 -21.43 11.90 3.30
C PRO A 108 -20.56 10.64 3.30
N GLY A 109 -20.71 9.77 2.29
CA GLY A 109 -19.89 8.55 2.15
C GLY A 109 -18.41 8.80 1.81
N PHE A 110 -18.02 10.02 1.44
CA PHE A 110 -16.63 10.44 1.24
C PHE A 110 -16.15 11.43 2.33
N ARG A 111 -17.03 11.88 3.23
CA ARG A 111 -16.63 12.58 4.45
C ARG A 111 -16.10 11.55 5.45
N PHE A 112 -14.86 11.14 5.23
CA PHE A 112 -14.12 10.40 6.22
C PHE A 112 -13.82 11.33 7.42
N GLU A 113 -14.69 11.30 8.43
CA GLU A 113 -14.37 11.76 9.79
C GLU A 113 -13.34 10.85 10.51
N ILE A 114 -12.54 10.10 9.73
CA ILE A 114 -11.31 9.45 10.17
C ILE A 114 -10.35 10.58 10.52
N ARG A 115 -10.43 11.02 11.78
CA ARG A 115 -9.44 11.90 12.39
C ARG A 115 -8.06 11.28 12.21
N PHE A 116 -7.04 12.12 12.10
CA PHE A 116 -5.64 11.68 11.94
C PHE A 116 -5.20 10.70 13.06
N GLU A 117 -5.86 10.78 14.21
CA GLU A 117 -5.81 9.88 15.36
C GLU A 117 -6.19 8.42 15.05
N GLU A 118 -7.20 8.18 14.21
CA GLU A 118 -7.62 6.82 13.82
C GLU A 118 -6.65 6.21 12.80
N LEU A 119 -6.11 7.01 11.88
CA LEU A 119 -4.99 6.60 11.02
C LEU A 119 -3.74 6.25 11.85
N LEU A 120 -3.39 7.10 12.83
CA LEU A 120 -2.31 6.83 13.78
C LEU A 120 -2.56 5.59 14.65
N ARG A 121 -3.82 5.21 14.89
CA ARG A 121 -4.16 3.97 15.60
C ARG A 121 -3.94 2.75 14.72
N TYR A 122 -4.42 2.74 13.47
CA TYR A 122 -4.11 1.66 12.52
C TYR A 122 -2.59 1.51 12.24
N MET A 123 -1.81 2.59 12.35
CA MET A 123 -0.34 2.57 12.24
C MET A 123 0.41 2.29 13.56
N ARG A 124 -0.28 1.92 14.65
CA ARG A 124 0.33 1.63 15.98
C ARG A 124 -0.06 0.29 16.59
N GLY A 125 -1.17 -0.31 16.15
CA GLY A 125 -1.85 -1.41 16.86
C GLY A 125 -2.99 -0.88 17.75
#